data_AF-A0A0M1J1L0-F1
#
_entry.id   AF-A0A0M1J1L0-F1
#
_cell.length_a   1.000
_cell.length_b   1.000
_cell.length_c   1.000
_cell.angle_alpha   90.00
_cell.angle_beta   90.00
_cell.angle_gamma   90.00
#
_symmetry.space_group_name_H-M   'P 1'
#
loop_
_entity.id
_entity.type
_entity.pdbx_description
1 polymer ?
#
loop_
_entity_poly.entity_id
_entity_poly.type
_entity_poly.pdbx_seq_one_letter_code
_entity_poly.pdbx_strand_id
1 'polypeptide(L)'
;MSVVKNFMYVNRKAPYGTIYAWESLEVVLIGAAFDQKVSLAFIGDGVFQLIKGQDTTASGFKNFSPTYAALGDYDVTTVYVEQESLA
;
A
#
# COMPACT_ATOMS: atom_id res chain seq x y z
N MET A 1 -25.13 -15.90 5.78
CA MET A 1 -23.82 -15.34 6.18
C MET A 1 -23.04 -15.02 4.93
N SER A 2 -22.47 -13.81 4.84
CA SER A 2 -21.49 -13.48 3.78
C SER A 2 -20.25 -14.36 3.96
N VAL A 3 -19.68 -14.87 2.87
CA VAL A 3 -18.46 -15.70 2.90
C VAL A 3 -17.25 -14.77 3.05
N VAL A 4 -16.46 -14.95 4.11
CA VAL A 4 -15.19 -14.23 4.30
C VAL A 4 -14.17 -14.73 3.28
N LYS A 5 -13.62 -13.81 2.48
CA LYS A 5 -12.59 -14.08 1.48
C LYS A 5 -11.23 -13.52 1.91
N ASN A 6 -10.19 -13.99 1.23
CA ASN A 6 -8.85 -13.45 1.32
C ASN A 6 -8.58 -12.56 0.11
N PHE A 7 -8.27 -11.28 0.34
CA PHE A 7 -7.90 -10.33 -0.68
C PHE A 7 -6.40 -10.05 -0.61
N MET A 8 -5.75 -10.13 -1.76
CA MET A 8 -4.34 -9.81 -1.92
C MET A 8 -4.21 -8.61 -2.84
N TYR A 9 -3.66 -7.53 -2.32
CA TYR A 9 -3.33 -6.33 -3.08
C TYR A 9 -1.85 -6.38 -3.43
N VAL A 10 -1.54 -6.26 -4.72
CA VAL A 10 -0.18 -6.42 -5.24
C VAL A 10 0.29 -5.11 -5.87
N ASN A 11 1.19 -4.44 -5.17
CA ASN A 11 1.76 -3.16 -5.58
C ASN A 11 3.10 -3.40 -6.30
N ARG A 12 3.17 -3.01 -7.57
CA ARG A 12 4.34 -3.21 -8.46
C ARG A 12 4.90 -1.97 -9.13
N LYS A 13 4.43 -0.79 -8.73
CA LYS A 13 4.77 0.49 -9.35
C LYS A 13 5.32 1.45 -8.32
N ALA A 14 6.34 2.22 -8.69
CA ALA A 14 6.88 3.28 -7.86
C ALA A 14 5.81 4.35 -7.54
N PRO A 15 5.89 5.03 -6.39
CA PRO A 15 4.99 6.12 -6.03
C PRO A 15 5.28 7.38 -6.88
N TYR A 16 4.29 8.27 -6.99
CA TYR A 16 4.34 9.60 -7.65
C TYR A 16 4.61 9.64 -9.15
N GLY A 17 5.26 8.64 -9.76
CA GLY A 17 5.41 8.56 -11.22
C GLY A 17 4.10 8.20 -11.94
N THR A 18 3.20 7.54 -11.23
CA THR A 18 1.83 7.21 -11.66
C THR A 18 0.90 7.20 -10.45
N ILE A 19 -0.41 7.30 -10.67
CA ILE A 19 -1.40 7.38 -9.58
C ILE A 19 -1.64 6.05 -8.85
N TYR A 20 -1.21 4.92 -9.44
CA TYR A 20 -1.58 3.58 -8.98
C TYR A 20 -1.21 3.28 -7.52
N ALA A 21 -0.10 3.82 -7.02
CA ALA A 21 0.28 3.64 -5.61
C ALA A 21 -0.75 4.25 -4.65
N TRP A 22 -1.22 5.45 -4.98
CA TRP A 22 -2.20 6.18 -4.18
C TRP A 22 -3.59 5.55 -4.27
N GLU A 23 -4.08 5.29 -5.48
CA GLU A 23 -5.40 4.68 -5.65
C GLU A 23 -5.46 3.25 -5.12
N SER A 24 -4.37 2.47 -5.22
CA SER A 24 -4.30 1.14 -4.61
C SER A 24 -4.46 1.23 -3.09
N LEU A 25 -3.80 2.21 -2.44
CA LEU A 25 -3.89 2.41 -1.01
C LEU A 25 -5.31 2.76 -0.56
N GLU A 26 -6.03 3.61 -1.30
CA GLU A 26 -7.44 3.92 -1.04
C GLU A 26 -8.33 2.66 -1.12
N VAL A 27 -8.12 1.79 -2.12
CA VAL A 27 -8.89 0.54 -2.24
C VAL A 27 -8.57 -0.43 -1.11
N VAL A 28 -7.33 -0.47 -0.62
CA VAL A 28 -6.94 -1.28 0.55
C VAL A 28 -7.69 -0.80 1.80
N LEU A 29 -7.73 0.51 2.05
CA LEU A 29 -8.44 1.10 3.20
C LEU A 29 -9.95 0.82 3.14
N ILE A 30 -10.55 0.94 1.95
CA ILE A 30 -11.96 0.60 1.75
C ILE A 30 -12.17 -0.91 1.95
N GLY A 31 -11.31 -1.76 1.38
CA GLY A 31 -11.41 -3.22 1.48
C GLY A 31 -11.31 -3.73 2.92
N ALA A 32 -10.49 -3.07 3.74
CA ALA A 32 -10.38 -3.35 5.17
C ALA A 32 -11.69 -3.10 5.93
N ALA A 33 -12.50 -2.11 5.52
CA ALA A 33 -13.78 -1.81 6.15
C ALA A 33 -14.89 -2.86 5.90
N PHE A 34 -14.66 -3.87 5.04
CA PHE A 34 -15.62 -4.94 4.74
C PHE A 34 -15.40 -6.23 5.55
N ASP A 35 -14.61 -6.18 6.64
CA ASP A 35 -14.28 -7.34 7.49
C ASP A 35 -13.74 -8.54 6.69
N GLN A 36 -13.05 -8.28 5.59
CA GLN A 36 -12.37 -9.30 4.78
C GLN A 36 -10.94 -9.48 5.27
N LYS A 37 -10.35 -10.65 5.01
CA LYS A 37 -8.92 -10.86 5.28
C LYS A 37 -8.11 -10.18 4.19
N VAL A 38 -7.49 -9.05 4.53
CA VAL A 38 -6.69 -8.26 3.60
C VAL A 38 -5.20 -8.55 3.80
N SER A 39 -4.48 -8.72 2.69
CA SER A 39 -3.03 -8.82 2.64
C SER A 39 -2.47 -7.89 1.56
N LEU A 40 -1.31 -7.31 1.82
CA LEU A 40 -0.66 -6.35 0.93
C LEU A 40 0.75 -6.84 0.60
N ALA A 41 1.12 -6.85 -0.69
CA ALA A 41 2.48 -7.17 -1.12
C ALA A 41 3.08 -6.06 -1.98
N PHE A 42 4.35 -5.74 -1.69
CA PHE A 42 5.16 -4.81 -2.44
C PHE A 42 6.26 -5.59 -3.18
N ILE A 43 6.24 -5.53 -4.52
CA ILE A 43 7.07 -6.36 -5.42
C ILE A 43 7.64 -5.44 -6.51
N GLY A 44 8.87 -5.67 -6.97
CA GLY A 44 9.54 -4.79 -7.95
C GLY A 44 9.57 -3.33 -7.47
N ASP A 45 9.29 -2.40 -8.38
CA ASP A 45 9.21 -0.96 -8.06
C ASP A 45 8.16 -0.60 -6.98
N GLY A 46 7.26 -1.53 -6.63
CA GLY A 46 6.32 -1.35 -5.54
C GLY A 46 7.02 -1.11 -4.19
N VAL A 47 8.22 -1.66 -3.98
CA VAL A 47 8.94 -1.48 -2.70
C VAL A 47 9.29 -0.02 -2.42
N PHE A 48 9.42 0.81 -3.46
CA PHE A 48 9.68 2.25 -3.31
C PHE A 48 8.54 3.00 -2.59
N GLN A 49 7.32 2.44 -2.59
CA GLN A 49 6.19 3.01 -1.85
C GLN A 49 6.45 3.08 -0.34
N LEU A 50 7.30 2.19 0.20
CA LEU A 50 7.60 2.05 1.62
C LEU A 50 8.81 2.86 2.09
N ILE A 51 9.46 3.64 1.21
CA ILE A 51 10.60 4.48 1.61
C ILE A 51 10.17 5.47 2.70
N LYS A 52 10.98 5.58 3.75
CA LYS A 52 10.78 6.56 4.83
C LYS A 52 11.29 7.94 4.41
N GLY A 53 10.66 8.99 4.93
CA GLY A 53 11.12 10.36 4.73
C GLY A 53 10.95 10.86 3.29
N GLN A 54 9.96 10.35 2.56
CA GLN A 54 9.61 10.90 1.24
C GLN A 54 9.26 12.38 1.38
N ASP A 55 9.91 13.24 0.60
CA ASP A 55 9.61 14.66 0.50
C ASP A 55 9.11 14.97 -0.91
N THR A 56 7.85 15.40 -0.99
CA THR A 56 7.17 15.72 -2.26
C THR A 56 7.05 17.22 -2.49
N THR A 57 7.68 18.05 -1.65
CA THR A 57 7.58 19.52 -1.72
C THR A 57 8.00 20.04 -3.10
N ALA A 58 9.08 19.48 -3.66
CA ALA A 58 9.60 19.89 -4.96
C ALA A 58 8.70 19.51 -6.15
N SER A 59 7.89 18.45 -6.02
CA SER A 59 6.98 17.99 -7.09
C SER A 59 5.60 18.62 -7.02
N GLY A 60 5.25 19.27 -5.90
CA GLY A 60 3.93 19.86 -5.66
C GLY A 60 2.83 18.85 -5.38
N PHE A 61 3.15 17.55 -5.30
CA PHE A 61 2.18 16.52 -4.91
C PHE A 61 2.00 16.48 -3.39
N LYS A 62 0.79 16.13 -2.93
CA LYS A 62 0.56 15.79 -1.53
C LYS A 62 1.33 14.53 -1.18
N ASN A 63 2.11 14.57 -0.10
CA ASN A 63 2.76 13.39 0.43
C ASN A 63 1.73 12.44 1.06
N PHE A 64 1.62 11.23 0.51
CA PHE A 64 0.72 10.19 1.02
C PHE A 64 1.46 9.05 1.74
N SER A 65 2.78 9.08 1.80
CA SER A 65 3.56 8.04 2.49
C SER A 65 3.16 7.82 3.95
N PRO A 66 2.72 8.83 4.73
CA PRO A 66 2.26 8.61 6.10
C PRO A 66 1.04 7.67 6.21
N THR A 67 0.21 7.58 5.17
CA THR A 67 -0.98 6.73 5.18
C THR A 67 -0.63 5.24 5.27
N TYR A 68 0.53 4.80 4.78
CA TYR A 68 0.97 3.41 4.97
C TYR A 68 1.21 3.06 6.45
N ALA A 69 1.59 4.02 7.29
CA ALA A 69 1.78 3.79 8.71
C ALA A 69 0.44 3.58 9.45
N ALA A 70 -0.65 4.15 8.91
CA ALA A 70 -1.98 3.99 9.46
C ALA A 70 -2.63 2.64 9.13
N LEU A 71 -2.07 1.83 8.21
CA LEU A 71 -2.65 0.53 7.82
C LEU A 71 -2.94 -0.40 8.99
N GLY A 72 -2.12 -0.35 10.05
CA GLY A 72 -2.34 -1.12 11.26
C GLY A 72 -3.62 -0.73 12.01
N ASP A 73 -4.03 0.54 11.95
CA ASP A 73 -5.26 1.03 12.57
C ASP A 73 -6.53 0.54 11.82
N TYR A 74 -6.36 0.04 10.60
CA TYR A 74 -7.41 -0.54 9.76
C TYR A 74 -7.36 -2.08 9.73
N ASP A 75 -6.72 -2.73 10.71
CA ASP A 75 -6.54 -4.19 10.78
C ASP A 75 -5.80 -4.82 9.59
N VAL A 76 -5.12 -4.01 8.77
CA VAL A 76 -4.25 -4.49 7.67
C VAL A 76 -2.88 -4.84 8.24
N THR A 77 -2.78 -6.00 8.88
CA THR A 77 -1.58 -6.45 9.59
C THR A 77 -0.68 -7.37 8.77
N THR A 78 -1.20 -7.95 7.68
CA THR A 78 -0.46 -8.87 6.82
C THR A 78 0.17 -8.13 5.65
N VAL A 79 1.42 -7.68 5.82
CA VAL A 79 2.19 -6.94 4.82
C VAL A 79 3.45 -7.71 4.44
N TYR A 80 3.66 -7.91 3.14
CA TYR A 80 4.81 -8.59 2.56
C TYR A 80 5.63 -7.65 1.70
N VAL A 81 6.95 -7.84 1.70
CA VAL A 81 7.89 -7.12 0.84
C VAL A 81 8.81 -8.15 0.19
N GLU A 82 8.93 -8.10 -1.14
CA GLU A 82 9.85 -8.95 -1.88
C GLU A 82 11.29 -8.59 -1.55
N GLN A 83 12.07 -9.54 -1.06
CA GLN A 83 13.44 -9.31 -0.62
C GLN A 83 14.36 -8.98 -1.80
N GLU A 84 14.19 -9.67 -2.93
CA GLU A 84 14.99 -9.49 -4.15
C GLU A 84 14.87 -8.07 -4.72
N SER A 85 13.72 -7.42 -4.53
CA SER A 85 13.51 -6.04 -4.99
C SER A 85 14.07 -4.98 -4.05
N LEU A 86 14.54 -5.36 -2.87
CA LEU A 86 15.22 -4.45 -1.94
C LEU A 86 16.74 -4.33 -2.19
N ALA A 87 17.28 -5.12 -3.12
CA ALA A 87 18.71 -5.19 -3.41
C ALA A 87 19.24 -3.95 -4.15
#